data_AF-A0A1D6M1D3-F1
#
_entry.id   AF-A0A1D6M1D3-F1
#
_cell.length_a   1.000
_cell.length_b   1.000
_cell.length_c   1.000
_cell.angle_alpha   90.00
_cell.angle_beta   90.00
_cell.angle_gamma   90.00
#
_symmetry.space_group_name_H-M   'P 1'
#
loop_
_entity.id
_entity.type
_entity.pdbx_description
1 polymer ?
#
loop_
_entity_poly.entity_id
_entity_poly.type
_entity_poly.pdbx_seq_one_letter_code
_entity_poly.pdbx_strand_id
1 'polypeptide(L)'
;MITDIGSATQFVLTGEQGLLKVVIDNLRKIPLKEQRGPQERLHLKSLRSSVDAEGSYQDFTFFQSFLSPIQKWTDKKLNDYHLHFSEGSSLMADVVTVAMLTRRILGEENDKVAESPDRDQIDRYITSSVKNTFLKVTSVQQPLFHW
;
A
#
# COMPACT_ATOMS: atom_id res chain seq x y z
N MET A 1 21.84 -10.60 -1.82
CA MET A 1 21.08 -9.45 -2.37
C MET A 1 19.87 -9.22 -1.45
N ILE A 2 20.11 -8.72 -0.24
CA ILE A 2 19.09 -8.46 0.81
C ILE A 2 19.52 -7.19 1.55
N THR A 3 19.51 -6.04 0.86
CA THR A 3 19.87 -4.75 1.47
C THR A 3 18.78 -3.69 1.30
N ASP A 4 17.64 -4.01 0.69
CA ASP A 4 16.72 -2.99 0.18
C ASP A 4 15.26 -3.09 0.66
N ILE A 5 14.95 -4.00 1.58
CA ILE A 5 13.66 -3.98 2.30
C ILE A 5 13.65 -2.80 3.30
N GLY A 6 14.82 -2.37 3.77
CA GLY A 6 14.98 -1.27 4.71
C GLY A 6 14.48 0.07 4.17
N SER A 7 14.70 0.36 2.88
CA SER A 7 14.33 1.64 2.27
C SER A 7 12.82 1.83 2.20
N ALA A 8 12.06 0.77 1.89
CA ALA A 8 10.60 0.83 1.84
C ALA A 8 9.97 0.99 3.23
N THR A 9 10.49 0.29 4.24
CA THR A 9 10.05 0.46 5.62
C THR A 9 10.44 1.83 6.17
N GLN A 10 11.65 2.32 5.87
CA GLN A 10 12.10 3.67 6.23
C GLN A 10 11.24 4.75 5.56
N PHE A 11 10.86 4.57 4.30
CA PHE A 11 9.95 5.49 3.62
C PHE A 11 8.58 5.55 4.32
N VAL A 12 8.00 4.39 4.66
CA VAL A 12 6.72 4.33 5.40
C VAL A 12 6.81 5.06 6.74
N LEU A 13 7.94 4.94 7.44
CA LEU A 13 8.17 5.57 8.75
C LEU A 13 8.48 7.07 8.68
N THR A 14 9.28 7.50 7.71
CA THR A 14 9.81 8.88 7.63
C THR A 14 9.00 9.80 6.71
N GLY A 15 8.27 9.24 5.75
CA GLY A 15 7.58 10.00 4.71
C GLY A 15 8.52 10.73 3.73
N GLU A 16 9.82 10.38 3.73
CA GLU A 16 10.82 11.07 2.92
C GLU A 16 10.63 10.79 1.42
N GLN A 17 10.23 11.81 0.67
CA GLN A 17 9.90 11.67 -0.76
C GLN A 17 11.09 11.19 -1.61
N GLY A 18 12.33 11.49 -1.21
CA GLY A 18 13.55 11.03 -1.89
C GLY A 18 13.67 9.50 -1.96
N LEU A 19 13.10 8.78 -0.99
CA LEU A 19 13.10 7.33 -0.95
C LEU A 19 12.02 6.70 -1.84
N LEU A 20 10.98 7.45 -2.22
CA LEU A 20 9.84 6.92 -2.96
C LEU A 20 10.24 6.34 -4.32
N LYS A 21 11.14 7.03 -5.04
CA LYS A 21 11.67 6.53 -6.33
C LYS A 21 12.47 5.24 -6.18
N VAL A 22 13.29 5.16 -5.13
CA VAL A 22 14.06 3.95 -4.81
C VAL A 22 13.12 2.78 -4.54
N VAL A 23 12.06 3.02 -3.75
CA VAL A 23 11.03 2.01 -3.48
C VAL A 23 10.35 1.54 -4.76
N ILE A 24 9.94 2.46 -5.64
CA ILE A 24 9.33 2.10 -6.94
C ILE A 24 10.26 1.22 -7.77
N ASP A 25 11.53 1.61 -7.88
CA ASP A 25 12.52 0.87 -8.67
C ASP A 25 12.77 -0.52 -8.11
N ASN A 26 12.70 -0.69 -6.79
CA ASN A 26 12.86 -2.00 -6.15
C ASN A 26 11.63 -2.87 -6.29
N LEU A 27 10.42 -2.30 -6.13
CA LEU A 27 9.18 -3.03 -6.34
C LEU A 27 9.08 -3.54 -7.78
N ARG A 28 9.52 -2.76 -8.78
CA ARG A 28 9.56 -3.19 -10.18
C ARG A 28 10.51 -4.35 -10.46
N LYS A 29 11.55 -4.54 -9.64
CA LYS A 29 12.51 -5.64 -9.77
C LYS A 29 12.01 -6.94 -9.17
N ILE A 30 10.96 -6.92 -8.34
CA ILE A 30 10.41 -8.13 -7.74
C ILE A 30 9.70 -8.93 -8.84
N PRO A 31 10.18 -10.14 -9.19
CA PRO A 31 9.54 -10.96 -10.20
C PRO A 31 8.18 -11.41 -9.69
N LEU A 32 7.21 -11.52 -10.60
CA LEU A 32 5.88 -12.03 -10.32
C LEU A 32 5.89 -13.56 -10.17
N LYS A 33 4.87 -14.13 -9.53
CA LYS A 33 4.85 -15.57 -9.20
C LYS A 33 5.09 -16.41 -10.46
N GLU A 34 4.45 -16.04 -11.57
CA GLU A 34 4.57 -16.68 -12.88
C GLU A 34 5.99 -16.59 -13.49
N GLN A 35 6.74 -15.54 -13.16
CA GLN A 35 8.09 -15.28 -13.67
C GLN A 35 9.18 -15.98 -12.85
N ARG A 36 8.85 -16.52 -11.67
CA ARG A 36 9.79 -17.21 -10.78
C ARG A 36 9.97 -18.68 -11.14
N GLY A 37 11.17 -19.21 -10.93
CA GLY A 37 11.46 -20.64 -11.11
C GLY A 37 10.82 -21.53 -10.03
N PRO A 38 10.64 -22.85 -10.27
CA PRO A 38 10.00 -23.76 -9.30
C PRO A 38 10.68 -23.80 -7.92
N GLN A 39 12.01 -23.79 -7.89
CA GLN A 39 12.78 -23.80 -6.64
C GLN A 39 12.62 -22.50 -5.84
N GLU A 40 12.66 -21.36 -6.52
CA GLU A 40 12.44 -20.05 -5.91
C GLU A 40 11.03 -19.95 -5.31
N ARG A 41 10.01 -20.44 -6.04
CA ARG A 41 8.63 -20.49 -5.52
C ARG A 41 8.51 -21.34 -4.26
N LEU A 42 9.15 -22.52 -4.22
CA LEU A 42 9.16 -23.37 -3.03
C LEU A 42 9.88 -22.70 -1.86
N HIS A 43 11.02 -22.07 -2.13
CA HIS A 43 11.78 -21.34 -1.11
C HIS A 43 10.95 -20.20 -0.51
N LEU A 44 10.35 -19.33 -1.34
CA LEU A 44 9.51 -18.22 -0.86
C LEU A 44 8.28 -18.70 -0.08
N LYS A 45 7.68 -19.84 -0.46
CA LYS A 45 6.60 -20.47 0.31
C LYS A 45 7.03 -20.97 1.68
N SER A 46 8.28 -21.42 1.81
CA SER A 46 8.85 -21.88 3.09
C SER A 46 9.17 -20.71 4.04
N LEU A 47 9.37 -19.50 3.50
CA LEU A 47 9.61 -18.31 4.29
C LEU A 47 8.28 -17.77 4.86
N ARG A 48 8.08 -17.97 6.15
CA ARG A 48 6.93 -17.47 6.91
C ARG A 48 7.41 -16.55 8.02
N SER A 49 6.61 -15.54 8.32
CA SER A 49 6.84 -14.60 9.41
C SER A 49 5.59 -14.53 10.25
N SER A 50 5.73 -14.71 11.56
CA SER A 50 4.61 -14.59 12.48
C SER A 50 4.83 -13.44 13.44
N VAL A 51 3.77 -12.70 13.73
CA VAL A 51 3.73 -11.73 14.82
C VAL A 51 2.81 -12.30 15.89
N ASP A 52 3.33 -12.38 17.12
CA ASP A 52 2.56 -12.74 18.30
C ASP A 52 2.15 -11.44 19.00
N ALA A 53 0.88 -11.08 18.89
CA ALA A 53 0.33 -9.88 19.49
C ALA A 53 -0.87 -10.25 20.36
N GLU A 54 -0.70 -10.16 21.68
CA GLU A 54 -1.75 -10.16 22.71
C GLU A 54 -2.87 -11.20 22.47
N GLY A 55 -2.50 -12.46 22.21
CA GLY A 55 -3.44 -13.57 22.06
C GLY A 55 -3.97 -13.80 20.64
N SER A 56 -3.47 -13.05 19.65
CA SER A 56 -3.70 -13.31 18.23
C SER A 56 -2.39 -13.72 17.54
N TYR A 57 -2.39 -14.92 16.96
CA TYR A 57 -1.30 -15.38 16.10
C TYR A 57 -1.60 -14.97 14.66
N GLN A 58 -0.80 -14.07 14.10
CA GLN A 58 -0.93 -13.69 12.71
C GLN A 58 0.30 -14.13 11.92
N ASP A 59 0.08 -15.06 11.00
CA ASP A 59 1.09 -15.60 10.10
C ASP A 59 1.04 -14.88 8.75
N PHE A 60 2.21 -14.54 8.24
CA PHE A 60 2.42 -13.77 7.03
C PHE A 60 3.36 -14.55 6.09
N THR A 61 3.05 -14.51 4.80
CA THR A 61 4.04 -14.89 3.79
C THR A 61 5.21 -13.92 3.80
N PHE A 62 6.34 -14.33 3.22
CA PHE A 62 7.51 -13.46 3.04
C PHE A 62 7.14 -12.08 2.51
N PHE A 63 6.39 -12.00 1.40
CA PHE A 63 5.97 -10.72 0.82
C PHE A 63 5.01 -9.94 1.73
N GLN A 64 4.04 -10.61 2.35
CA GLN A 64 3.10 -9.94 3.26
C GLN A 64 3.80 -9.24 4.43
N SER A 65 4.90 -9.81 4.93
CA SER A 65 5.62 -9.26 6.09
C SER A 65 6.12 -7.82 5.89
N PHE A 66 6.50 -7.44 4.66
CA PHE A 66 7.01 -6.10 4.35
C PHE A 66 6.15 -5.30 3.38
N LEU A 67 5.37 -5.95 2.50
CA LEU A 67 4.47 -5.25 1.57
C LEU A 67 3.15 -4.82 2.21
N SER A 68 2.62 -5.56 3.19
CA SER A 68 1.34 -5.17 3.82
C SER A 68 1.42 -3.82 4.55
N PRO A 69 2.49 -3.50 5.32
CA PRO A 69 2.67 -2.18 5.89
C PRO A 69 2.73 -1.05 4.85
N ILE A 70 3.41 -1.29 3.71
CA ILE A 70 3.51 -0.34 2.60
C ILE A 70 2.12 -0.12 1.98
N GLN A 71 1.39 -1.20 1.68
CA GLN A 71 0.04 -1.13 1.13
C GLN A 71 -0.88 -0.31 2.05
N LYS A 72 -0.91 -0.64 3.35
CA LYS A 72 -1.70 0.11 4.36
C LYS A 72 -1.35 1.60 4.39
N TRP A 73 -0.06 1.93 4.29
CA TRP A 73 0.39 3.32 4.24
C TRP A 73 -0.13 4.03 2.98
N THR A 74 0.01 3.40 1.80
CA THR A 74 -0.48 3.97 0.55
C THR A 74 -2.01 4.14 0.56
N ASP A 75 -2.74 3.14 1.07
CA ASP A 75 -4.19 3.19 1.21
C ASP A 75 -4.62 4.35 2.11
N LYS A 76 -3.93 4.55 3.23
CA LYS A 76 -4.22 5.68 4.14
C LYS A 76 -4.07 7.03 3.43
N LYS A 77 -3.04 7.19 2.60
CA LYS A 77 -2.81 8.44 1.84
C LYS A 77 -3.84 8.61 0.72
N LEU A 78 -4.08 7.56 -0.06
CA LEU A 78 -4.93 7.63 -1.25
C LEU A 78 -6.42 7.66 -0.94
N ASN A 79 -6.87 7.08 0.18
CA ASN A 79 -8.26 7.18 0.64
C ASN A 79 -8.70 8.62 0.99
N ASP A 80 -7.75 9.54 1.17
CA ASP A 80 -8.02 10.94 1.44
C ASP A 80 -7.01 11.81 0.67
N TYR A 81 -6.80 11.51 -0.61
CA TYR A 81 -5.74 12.14 -1.40
C TYR A 81 -5.93 13.66 -1.55
N HIS A 82 -7.17 14.15 -1.57
CA HIS A 82 -7.43 15.60 -1.60
C HIS A 82 -6.81 16.33 -0.40
N LEU A 83 -6.74 15.68 0.77
CA LEU A 83 -6.06 16.23 1.96
C LEU A 83 -4.54 16.14 1.83
N HIS A 84 -4.03 15.05 1.28
CA HIS A 84 -2.61 14.70 1.34
C HIS A 84 -1.77 15.24 0.17
N PHE A 85 -2.39 15.58 -0.96
CA PHE A 85 -1.69 15.92 -2.20
C PHE A 85 -2.22 17.21 -2.86
N SER A 86 -2.59 18.22 -2.06
CA SER A 86 -3.18 19.48 -2.54
C SER A 86 -2.30 20.27 -3.52
N GLU A 87 -0.98 20.05 -3.56
CA GLU A 87 -0.03 20.82 -4.38
C GLU A 87 0.94 19.97 -5.22
N GLY A 88 0.75 18.64 -5.33
CA GLY A 88 1.75 17.76 -5.95
C GLY A 88 1.18 16.56 -6.69
N SER A 89 0.84 16.74 -7.98
CA SER A 89 0.35 15.65 -8.84
C SER A 89 1.40 14.55 -9.07
N SER A 90 2.69 14.90 -9.10
CA SER A 90 3.78 13.94 -9.31
C SER A 90 3.96 12.99 -8.12
N LEU A 91 3.89 13.52 -6.90
CA LEU A 91 4.00 12.70 -5.68
C LEU A 91 2.82 11.73 -5.58
N MET A 92 1.61 12.20 -5.88
CA MET A 92 0.43 11.35 -5.89
C MET A 92 0.58 10.21 -6.92
N ALA A 93 1.07 10.51 -8.12
CA ALA A 93 1.30 9.50 -9.16
C ALA A 93 2.32 8.44 -8.72
N ASP A 94 3.41 8.85 -8.05
CA ASP A 94 4.39 7.93 -7.50
C ASP A 94 3.79 7.06 -6.38
N VAL A 95 2.97 7.62 -5.49
CA VAL A 95 2.27 6.87 -4.44
C VAL A 95 1.24 5.89 -5.02
N VAL A 96 0.49 6.27 -6.06
CA VAL A 96 -0.39 5.37 -6.80
C VAL A 96 0.42 4.22 -7.42
N THR A 97 1.58 4.53 -8.00
CA THR A 97 2.47 3.50 -8.57
C THR A 97 2.90 2.49 -7.52
N VAL A 98 3.32 2.94 -6.33
CA VAL A 98 3.66 2.04 -5.21
C VAL A 98 2.45 1.20 -4.80
N ALA A 99 1.27 1.80 -4.68
CA ALA A 99 0.05 1.09 -4.29
C ALA A 99 -0.28 -0.03 -5.29
N MET A 100 -0.22 0.25 -6.60
CA MET A 100 -0.54 -0.75 -7.62
C MET A 100 0.51 -1.88 -7.68
N LEU A 101 1.80 -1.55 -7.62
CA LEU A 101 2.87 -2.55 -7.61
C LEU A 101 2.79 -3.47 -6.38
N THR A 102 2.61 -2.88 -5.21
CA THR A 102 2.51 -3.61 -3.93
C THR A 102 1.32 -4.56 -3.94
N ARG A 103 0.16 -4.05 -4.35
CA ARG A 103 -1.07 -4.81 -4.47
C ARG A 103 -0.96 -5.96 -5.47
N ARG A 104 -0.38 -5.72 -6.64
CA ARG A 104 -0.16 -6.76 -7.64
C ARG A 104 0.69 -7.90 -7.10
N ILE A 105 1.81 -7.58 -6.43
CA ILE A 105 2.70 -8.61 -5.84
C ILE A 105 1.97 -9.38 -4.73
N LEU A 106 1.18 -8.70 -3.89
CA LEU A 106 0.41 -9.34 -2.82
C LEU A 106 -0.73 -10.23 -3.33
N GLY A 107 -1.44 -9.79 -4.38
CA GLY A 107 -2.60 -10.49 -4.94
C GLY A 107 -2.24 -11.84 -5.57
N GLU A 108 -1.10 -11.94 -6.26
CA GLU A 108 -0.64 -13.20 -6.86
C GLU A 108 -0.21 -14.26 -5.82
N GLU A 109 0.26 -13.83 -4.64
CA GLU A 109 0.73 -14.72 -3.60
C GLU A 109 -0.41 -15.35 -2.78
N ASN A 110 -1.57 -14.70 -2.72
CA ASN A 110 -2.63 -15.10 -1.78
C ASN A 110 -3.48 -16.29 -2.27
N ASP A 111 -3.42 -16.70 -3.55
CA ASP A 111 -4.27 -17.75 -4.20
C ASP A 111 -5.81 -17.60 -3.98
N LYS A 112 -6.24 -16.64 -3.16
CA LYS A 112 -7.60 -16.22 -2.90
C LYS A 112 -7.97 -15.21 -3.98
N VAL A 113 -8.79 -15.70 -4.92
CA VAL A 113 -9.69 -14.98 -5.84
C VAL A 113 -9.33 -13.52 -6.07
N ALA A 114 -8.83 -13.24 -7.28
CA ALA A 114 -8.77 -11.96 -7.96
C ALA A 114 -9.15 -10.77 -7.06
N GLU A 115 -8.14 -10.23 -6.37
CA GLU A 115 -8.23 -8.87 -5.90
C GLU A 115 -8.71 -8.01 -7.09
N SER A 116 -9.86 -7.35 -6.94
CA SER A 116 -10.53 -6.55 -7.99
C SER A 116 -9.55 -5.79 -8.89
N PRO A 117 -9.79 -5.61 -10.19
CA PRO A 117 -8.90 -4.88 -11.09
C PRO A 117 -8.31 -3.59 -10.50
N ASP A 118 -7.10 -3.19 -10.90
CA ASP A 118 -6.48 -1.94 -10.45
C ASP A 118 -7.41 -0.73 -10.60
N ARG A 119 -8.20 -0.72 -11.68
CA ARG A 119 -9.24 0.29 -11.92
C ARG A 119 -10.24 0.38 -10.76
N ASP A 120 -10.74 -0.74 -10.27
CA ASP A 120 -11.70 -0.77 -9.15
C ASP A 120 -11.07 -0.21 -7.87
N GLN A 121 -9.77 -0.47 -7.65
CA GLN A 121 -9.06 0.08 -6.50
C GLN A 121 -8.86 1.59 -6.63
N ILE A 122 -8.54 2.09 -7.82
CA ILE A 122 -8.45 3.54 -8.08
C ILE A 122 -9.82 4.20 -7.87
N ASP A 123 -10.88 3.61 -8.40
CA ASP A 123 -12.25 4.10 -8.24
C ASP A 123 -12.67 4.14 -6.76
N ARG A 124 -12.23 3.15 -5.95
CA ARG A 124 -12.40 3.15 -4.49
C ARG A 124 -11.69 4.33 -3.84
N TYR A 125 -10.43 4.61 -4.20
CA TYR A 125 -9.71 5.77 -3.65
C TYR A 125 -10.39 7.10 -4.01
N ILE A 126 -10.84 7.23 -5.26
CA ILE A 126 -11.60 8.40 -5.74
C ILE A 126 -12.86 8.60 -4.90
N THR A 127 -13.69 7.56 -4.82
CA THR A 127 -14.95 7.60 -4.09
C THR A 127 -14.73 7.92 -2.61
N SER A 128 -13.74 7.27 -1.99
CA SER A 128 -13.37 7.46 -0.58
C SER A 128 -12.93 8.89 -0.30
N SER A 129 -12.03 9.43 -1.13
CA SER A 129 -11.52 10.78 -0.90
C SER A 129 -12.56 11.86 -1.15
N VAL A 130 -13.41 11.71 -2.18
CA VAL A 130 -14.54 12.63 -2.42
C VAL A 130 -15.50 12.62 -1.24
N LYS A 131 -15.86 11.44 -0.72
CA LYS A 131 -16.70 11.31 0.46
C LYS A 131 -16.09 12.00 1.68
N ASN A 132 -14.79 11.81 1.91
CA ASN A 132 -14.08 12.43 3.04
C ASN A 132 -14.03 13.96 2.91
N THR A 133 -13.76 14.49 1.72
CA THR A 133 -13.82 15.93 1.44
C THR A 133 -15.22 16.50 1.68
N PHE A 134 -16.25 15.82 1.20
CA PHE A 134 -17.65 16.24 1.40
C PHE A 134 -18.01 16.29 2.90
N LEU A 135 -17.69 15.23 3.66
CA LEU A 135 -17.94 15.20 5.10
C LEU A 135 -17.26 16.38 5.82
N LYS A 136 -15.99 16.68 5.48
CA LYS A 136 -15.27 17.81 6.06
C LYS A 136 -15.98 19.14 5.77
N VAL A 137 -16.34 19.41 4.52
CA VAL A 137 -17.05 20.66 4.14
C VAL A 137 -18.38 20.78 4.89
N THR A 138 -19.20 19.72 4.91
CA THR A 138 -20.48 19.74 5.62
C THR A 138 -20.35 19.90 7.15
N SER A 139 -19.31 19.33 7.76
CA SER A 139 -19.03 19.52 9.19
C SER A 139 -18.55 20.94 9.52
N VAL A 140 -17.84 21.59 8.61
CA VAL A 140 -17.42 23.00 8.75
C VAL A 140 -18.62 23.96 8.59
N GLN A 141 -19.68 23.53 7.90
CA GLN A 141 -20.94 24.28 7.78
C GLN A 141 -21.83 24.25 9.04
N GLN A 142 -21.45 23.52 10.10
CA GLN A 142 -22.10 23.59 11.42
C GLN A 142 -21.31 24.48 12.43
N PRO A 143 -21.25 25.81 12.28
CA PRO A 143 -21.05 26.70 13.41
C PRO A 143 -22.39 27.31 13.84
N LEU A 144 -22.81 26.98 15.06
CA LEU A 144 -23.55 27.84 16.00
C LEU A 144 -24.88 28.45 15.51
N PHE A 145 -25.96 27.65 15.49
CA PHE A 145 -27.30 28.16 15.82
C PHE A 145 -27.80 27.45 17.07
N HIS A 146 -27.24 27.84 18.21
CA HIS A 146 -27.92 27.70 19.50
C HIS A 146 -28.39 29.11 19.89
N TRP A 147 -29.68 29.35 19.71
CA TRP A 147 -30.39 30.45 20.38
C TRP A 147 -30.87 29.94 21.74
#